data_AF-A0A7J4RPK6-F1
#
_entry.id   AF-A0A7J4RPK6-F1
#
_cell.length_a   1.000
_cell.length_b   1.000
_cell.length_c   1.000
_cell.angle_alpha   90.00
_cell.angle_beta   90.00
_cell.angle_gamma   90.00
#
_symmetry.space_group_name_H-M   'P 1'
#
loop_
_entity.id
_entity.type
_entity.pdbx_description
1 polymer ?
#
loop_
_entity_poly.entity_id
_entity_poly.type
_entity_poly.pdbx_seq_one_letter_code
_entity_poly.pdbx_strand_id
1 'polypeptide(L)'
;AKGLQFDDWDDRNESRVHEIELILELTSHYDLLWNSCEEGNDDDPCNDIPDTCYVSEQTDRCHDWRVGHGLVDTDRALALARTLQVMRDPDEDGFLDYPQATVWDAFRHYEGIMDTREIPLKTDQLRHAWKGEWSHFNNGPTSTFGTYSTDDRHYVWVPNGTMEMQISFSSLDWDTDTAQIAQIRPNVDLGSDGSDDAQGQGTIVGDTIYISLDVSSEHWNAWTEFDVTGTAISLPITGIITGSEFIEPRVPYTYDVLLTLDVSEQRIFEVPIRSDGYSDLDPASPSDFYDSSTAIDLLMIRPVYDEALIPMYDTDVTVQGEAPTSLIVLFGGFSLAILVIVGMVSLWMRYREETILEAEIETHLHMDG
;
A
#
# COMPACT_ATOMS: atom_id res chain seq x y z
N ALA A 1 20.06 -18.24 8.48
CA ALA A 1 19.87 -18.68 9.88
C ALA A 1 18.40 -19.05 10.06
N LYS A 2 18.06 -20.23 10.58
CA LYS A 2 16.66 -20.51 10.93
C LYS A 2 16.32 -19.60 12.10
N GLY A 3 15.34 -18.70 11.91
CA GLY A 3 14.87 -17.80 12.97
C GLY A 3 14.56 -18.59 14.24
N LEU A 4 14.80 -17.96 15.39
CA LEU A 4 14.43 -18.52 16.68
C LEU A 4 12.91 -18.70 16.71
N GLN A 5 12.44 -19.94 16.51
CA GLN A 5 11.02 -20.28 16.65
C GLN A 5 10.78 -20.49 18.15
N PHE A 6 10.08 -19.55 18.77
CA PHE A 6 9.71 -19.63 20.18
C PHE A 6 8.44 -20.48 20.32
N ASP A 7 8.35 -21.27 21.39
CA ASP A 7 7.21 -22.18 21.63
C ASP A 7 5.89 -21.42 21.86
N ASP A 8 5.94 -20.13 22.19
CA ASP A 8 4.82 -19.21 22.43
C ASP A 8 4.64 -18.19 21.29
N TRP A 9 5.16 -18.48 20.10
CA TRP A 9 5.12 -17.59 18.93
C TRP A 9 3.70 -17.09 18.59
N ASP A 10 2.66 -17.90 18.76
CA ASP A 10 1.29 -17.50 18.40
C ASP A 10 0.62 -16.61 19.48
N ASP A 11 1.16 -16.60 20.70
CA ASP A 11 0.55 -15.91 21.86
C ASP A 11 1.30 -14.62 22.25
N ARG A 12 2.54 -14.44 21.76
CA ARG A 12 3.37 -13.28 22.11
C ARG A 12 2.91 -12.03 21.39
N ASN A 13 2.86 -10.93 22.13
CA ASN A 13 2.42 -9.65 21.57
C ASN A 13 3.39 -9.11 20.51
N GLU A 14 4.67 -9.47 20.58
CA GLU A 14 5.70 -9.03 19.61
C GLU A 14 5.70 -9.83 18.29
N SER A 15 5.00 -10.96 18.23
CA SER A 15 4.86 -11.81 17.04
C SER A 15 3.46 -11.73 16.42
N ARG A 16 2.59 -10.88 16.96
CA ARG A 16 1.29 -10.59 16.35
C ARG A 16 1.51 -9.83 15.06
N VAL A 17 0.92 -10.33 13.98
CA VAL A 17 0.89 -9.62 12.71
C VAL A 17 0.11 -8.32 12.90
N HIS A 18 0.75 -7.20 12.64
CA HIS A 18 0.09 -5.90 12.66
C HIS A 18 -0.77 -5.73 11.41
N GLU A 19 -1.84 -4.96 11.49
CA GLU A 19 -2.74 -4.73 10.34
C GLU A 19 -2.00 -4.16 9.14
N ILE A 20 -1.00 -3.31 9.39
CA ILE A 20 -0.15 -2.76 8.34
C ILE A 20 0.65 -3.86 7.63
N GLU A 21 1.19 -4.85 8.35
CA GLU A 21 1.95 -5.95 7.75
C GLU A 21 1.06 -6.80 6.84
N LEU A 22 -0.16 -7.09 7.30
CA LEU A 22 -1.14 -7.84 6.50
C LEU A 22 -1.61 -7.05 5.26
N ILE A 23 -1.82 -5.73 5.38
CA ILE A 23 -2.17 -4.87 4.25
C ILE A 23 -1.04 -4.89 3.20
N LEU A 24 0.21 -4.72 3.63
CA LEU A 24 1.37 -4.75 2.73
C LEU A 24 1.50 -6.12 2.05
N GLU A 25 1.37 -7.23 2.79
CA GLU A 25 1.39 -8.58 2.22
C GLU A 25 0.29 -8.81 1.18
N LEU A 26 -0.95 -8.44 1.49
CA LEU A 26 -2.10 -8.69 0.61
C LEU A 26 -2.08 -7.88 -0.68
N THR A 27 -1.34 -6.77 -0.69
CA THR A 27 -1.26 -5.82 -1.81
C THR A 27 0.06 -5.85 -2.55
N SER A 28 1.00 -6.70 -2.16
CA SER A 28 2.30 -6.84 -2.84
C SER A 28 2.23 -7.65 -4.14
N HIS A 29 3.12 -7.32 -5.08
CA HIS A 29 3.33 -8.01 -6.34
C HIS A 29 4.59 -8.87 -6.30
N TYR A 30 4.42 -10.15 -5.98
CA TYR A 30 5.53 -11.12 -5.99
C TYR A 30 6.09 -11.36 -7.40
N ASP A 31 5.21 -11.49 -8.39
CA ASP A 31 5.59 -11.88 -9.76
C ASP A 31 6.51 -10.87 -10.45
N LEU A 32 6.47 -9.59 -10.04
CA LEU A 32 7.37 -8.55 -10.57
C LEU A 32 8.82 -8.74 -10.14
N LEU A 33 9.05 -9.39 -8.99
CA LEU A 33 10.37 -9.65 -8.42
C LEU A 33 10.71 -11.15 -8.41
N TRP A 34 9.90 -11.97 -9.09
CA TRP A 34 10.15 -13.41 -9.18
C TRP A 34 11.54 -13.66 -9.75
N ASN A 35 12.38 -14.39 -9.02
CA ASN A 35 13.76 -14.65 -9.39
C ASN A 35 14.59 -13.38 -9.69
N SER A 36 14.31 -12.27 -9.00
CA SER A 36 15.10 -11.04 -9.15
C SER A 36 16.53 -11.27 -8.63
N CYS A 37 17.40 -11.71 -9.52
CA CYS A 37 18.83 -11.68 -9.33
C CYS A 37 19.32 -10.28 -9.72
N GLU A 38 20.09 -9.64 -8.86
CA GLU A 38 20.68 -8.33 -9.19
C GLU A 38 21.67 -8.52 -10.34
N GLU A 39 21.37 -7.93 -11.50
CA GLU A 39 22.28 -7.96 -12.64
C GLU A 39 23.56 -7.17 -12.31
N GLY A 40 24.72 -7.78 -12.50
CA GLY A 40 26.02 -7.16 -12.21
C GLY A 40 26.56 -7.35 -10.78
N ASN A 41 25.85 -8.09 -9.92
CA ASN A 41 26.37 -8.50 -8.62
C ASN A 41 27.09 -9.87 -8.71
N ASP A 42 28.35 -9.85 -9.14
CA ASP A 42 29.18 -11.06 -9.28
C ASP A 42 29.40 -11.81 -7.95
N ASP A 43 29.11 -11.17 -6.81
CA ASP A 43 29.26 -11.74 -5.46
C ASP A 43 28.02 -12.56 -5.01
N ASP A 44 26.89 -12.45 -5.71
CA ASP A 44 25.66 -13.21 -5.43
C ASP A 44 25.33 -14.17 -6.59
N PRO A 45 25.58 -15.48 -6.44
CA PRO A 45 25.29 -16.46 -7.49
C PRO A 45 23.80 -16.74 -7.68
N CYS A 46 22.90 -16.15 -6.88
CA CYS A 46 21.44 -16.30 -6.95
C CYS A 46 20.96 -17.75 -6.98
N ASN A 47 21.76 -18.67 -6.42
CA ASN A 47 21.54 -20.11 -6.46
C ASN A 47 20.70 -20.62 -5.28
N ASP A 48 20.35 -19.72 -4.38
CA ASP A 48 19.53 -19.92 -3.18
C ASP A 48 18.11 -19.35 -3.33
N ILE A 49 17.78 -18.77 -4.48
CA ILE A 49 16.41 -18.41 -4.84
C ILE A 49 15.64 -19.70 -5.18
N PRO A 50 14.52 -19.99 -4.49
CA PRO A 50 13.75 -21.20 -4.74
C PRO A 50 13.02 -21.12 -6.09
N ASP A 51 13.02 -22.22 -6.85
CA ASP A 51 12.28 -22.36 -8.12
C ASP A 51 10.76 -22.17 -7.99
N THR A 52 10.23 -22.26 -6.76
CA THR A 52 8.84 -22.02 -6.41
C THR A 52 8.77 -21.25 -5.10
N CYS A 53 7.94 -20.21 -5.05
CA CYS A 53 7.68 -19.45 -3.83
C CYS A 53 7.09 -20.36 -2.72
N TYR A 54 7.29 -19.98 -1.46
CA TYR A 54 6.47 -20.48 -0.36
C TYR A 54 5.11 -19.79 -0.41
N VAL A 55 4.01 -20.53 -0.30
CA VAL A 55 2.66 -19.95 -0.29
C VAL A 55 2.16 -19.90 1.15
N SER A 56 1.80 -18.70 1.61
CA SER A 56 1.21 -18.50 2.94
C SER A 56 -0.14 -19.20 3.06
N GLU A 57 -0.32 -20.02 4.09
CA GLU A 57 -1.57 -20.77 4.31
C GLU A 57 -2.77 -19.85 4.61
N GLN A 58 -2.53 -18.62 5.09
CA GLN A 58 -3.58 -17.67 5.49
C GLN A 58 -3.98 -16.75 4.34
N THR A 59 -3.01 -16.22 3.59
CA THR A 59 -3.23 -15.20 2.55
C THR A 59 -3.21 -15.78 1.14
N ASP A 60 -2.77 -17.03 0.95
CA ASP A 60 -2.51 -17.65 -0.36
C ASP A 60 -1.55 -16.82 -1.23
N ARG A 61 -0.68 -16.02 -0.59
CA ARG A 61 0.32 -15.20 -1.26
C ARG A 61 1.68 -15.89 -1.28
N CYS A 62 2.38 -15.70 -2.40
CA CYS A 62 3.78 -16.09 -2.51
C CYS A 62 4.65 -15.29 -1.55
N HIS A 63 5.69 -15.95 -1.05
CA HIS A 63 6.72 -15.41 -0.20
C HIS A 63 8.04 -16.12 -0.50
N ASP A 64 9.15 -15.38 -0.55
CA ASP A 64 10.48 -15.97 -0.42
C ASP A 64 11.38 -15.14 0.51
N TRP A 65 12.54 -15.68 0.85
CA TRP A 65 13.43 -15.07 1.82
C TRP A 65 14.18 -13.83 1.29
N ARG A 66 14.23 -13.63 -0.03
CA ARG A 66 14.97 -12.55 -0.69
C ARG A 66 14.09 -11.31 -0.86
N VAL A 67 12.88 -11.49 -1.39
CA VAL A 67 11.96 -10.39 -1.73
C VAL A 67 10.70 -10.38 -0.87
N GLY A 68 10.57 -11.30 0.09
CA GLY A 68 9.37 -11.41 0.90
C GLY A 68 8.15 -11.69 0.03
N HIS A 69 7.09 -10.90 0.19
CA HIS A 69 5.88 -10.96 -0.64
C HIS A 69 5.97 -10.19 -1.97
N GLY A 70 7.14 -9.62 -2.28
CA GLY A 70 7.38 -8.84 -3.50
C GLY A 70 7.29 -7.33 -3.28
N LEU A 71 7.05 -6.61 -4.39
CA LEU A 71 6.98 -5.16 -4.39
C LEU A 71 5.62 -4.69 -3.87
N VAL A 72 5.61 -3.89 -2.81
CA VAL A 72 4.37 -3.32 -2.25
C VAL A 72 3.73 -2.35 -3.25
N ASP A 73 2.45 -2.56 -3.55
CA ASP A 73 1.63 -1.60 -4.30
C ASP A 73 1.03 -0.58 -3.32
N THR A 74 1.61 0.62 -3.27
CA THR A 74 1.22 1.66 -2.30
C THR A 74 -0.20 2.16 -2.51
N ASP A 75 -0.66 2.23 -3.77
CA ASP A 75 -2.01 2.68 -4.09
C ASP A 75 -3.04 1.66 -3.61
N ARG A 76 -2.79 0.38 -3.84
CA ARG A 76 -3.64 -0.71 -3.30
C ARG A 76 -3.57 -0.80 -1.78
N ALA A 77 -2.39 -0.64 -1.19
CA ALA A 77 -2.23 -0.65 0.26
C ALA A 77 -3.04 0.49 0.91
N LEU A 78 -2.97 1.69 0.34
CA LEU A 78 -3.74 2.84 0.80
C LEU A 78 -5.24 2.64 0.59
N ALA A 79 -5.66 2.13 -0.57
CA ALA A 79 -7.05 1.80 -0.86
C ALA A 79 -7.62 0.79 0.15
N LEU A 80 -6.88 -0.29 0.46
CA LEU A 80 -7.29 -1.29 1.45
C LEU A 80 -7.36 -0.70 2.85
N ALA A 81 -6.37 0.11 3.25
CA ALA A 81 -6.37 0.80 4.54
C ALA A 81 -7.55 1.77 4.67
N ARG A 82 -7.86 2.51 3.60
CA ARG A 82 -8.99 3.44 3.53
C ARG A 82 -10.33 2.71 3.57
N THR A 83 -10.44 1.58 2.87
CA THR A 83 -11.62 0.69 2.94
C THR A 83 -11.86 0.28 4.40
N LEU A 84 -10.82 -0.17 5.09
CA LEU A 84 -10.91 -0.57 6.49
C LEU A 84 -11.29 0.60 7.40
N GLN A 85 -10.72 1.78 7.18
CA GLN A 85 -11.05 2.99 7.95
C GLN A 85 -12.53 3.34 7.82
N VAL A 86 -13.04 3.45 6.60
CA VAL A 86 -14.45 3.81 6.35
C VAL A 86 -15.40 2.73 6.86
N MET A 87 -15.02 1.45 6.80
CA MET A 87 -15.82 0.38 7.41
C MET A 87 -15.88 0.49 8.94
N ARG A 88 -14.83 0.99 9.59
CA ARG A 88 -14.77 1.18 11.04
C ARG A 88 -15.44 2.47 11.51
N ASP A 89 -15.36 3.51 10.72
CA ASP A 89 -15.82 4.87 11.01
C ASP A 89 -16.50 5.44 9.75
N PRO A 90 -17.77 5.07 9.49
CA PRO A 90 -18.47 5.51 8.28
C PRO A 90 -18.93 6.97 8.31
N ASP A 91 -19.01 7.59 9.49
CA ASP A 91 -19.41 8.99 9.64
C ASP A 91 -18.21 9.97 9.71
N GLU A 92 -17.00 9.42 9.75
CA GLU A 92 -15.71 10.11 9.73
C GLU A 92 -15.55 11.12 10.87
N ASP A 93 -16.19 10.84 12.02
CA ASP A 93 -16.12 11.70 13.19
C ASP A 93 -14.81 11.51 14.00
N GLY A 94 -14.02 10.50 13.61
CA GLY A 94 -12.74 10.14 14.22
C GLY A 94 -12.87 9.14 15.37
N PHE A 95 -14.09 8.65 15.66
CA PHE A 95 -14.37 7.58 16.61
C PHE A 95 -14.76 6.31 15.86
N LEU A 96 -14.26 5.17 16.34
CA LEU A 96 -14.56 3.88 15.71
C LEU A 96 -15.96 3.41 16.13
N ASP A 97 -16.89 3.41 15.20
CA ASP A 97 -18.22 2.80 15.35
C ASP A 97 -18.16 1.26 15.33
N TYR A 98 -17.32 0.71 14.45
CA TYR A 98 -17.19 -0.73 14.23
C TYR A 98 -15.75 -1.22 14.44
N PRO A 99 -15.19 -1.15 15.66
CA PRO A 99 -13.80 -1.54 15.95
C PRO A 99 -13.49 -3.01 15.65
N GLN A 100 -14.51 -3.86 15.51
CA GLN A 100 -14.40 -5.26 15.14
C GLN A 100 -14.12 -5.53 13.67
N ALA A 101 -14.33 -4.56 12.77
CA ALA A 101 -14.03 -4.74 11.35
C ALA A 101 -12.53 -5.01 11.17
N THR A 102 -12.18 -6.02 10.38
CA THR A 102 -10.81 -6.50 10.19
C THR A 102 -10.30 -6.21 8.79
N VAL A 103 -8.97 -6.26 8.59
CA VAL A 103 -8.35 -6.17 7.26
C VAL A 103 -8.96 -7.18 6.28
N TRP A 104 -9.31 -8.39 6.75
CA TRP A 104 -9.97 -9.40 5.93
C TRP A 104 -11.36 -9.01 5.46
N ASP A 105 -12.11 -8.26 6.27
CA ASP A 105 -13.41 -7.74 5.85
C ASP A 105 -13.26 -6.71 4.74
N ALA A 106 -12.31 -5.79 4.89
CA ALA A 106 -11.99 -4.80 3.86
C ALA A 106 -11.43 -5.45 2.58
N PHE A 107 -10.56 -6.44 2.72
CA PHE A 107 -9.92 -7.14 1.61
C PHE A 107 -10.94 -7.89 0.72
N ARG A 108 -12.08 -8.34 1.26
CA ARG A 108 -13.14 -8.94 0.45
C ARG A 108 -13.82 -7.96 -0.52
N HIS A 109 -13.66 -6.66 -0.31
CA HIS A 109 -14.35 -5.62 -1.07
C HIS A 109 -13.40 -4.74 -1.89
N TYR A 110 -12.16 -4.50 -1.41
CA TYR A 110 -11.28 -3.49 -2.01
C TYR A 110 -10.99 -3.71 -3.51
N GLU A 111 -10.85 -4.96 -3.97
CA GLU A 111 -10.59 -5.24 -5.40
C GLU A 111 -11.72 -4.75 -6.30
N GLY A 112 -12.97 -4.84 -5.82
CA GLY A 112 -14.15 -4.37 -6.57
C GLY A 112 -14.38 -2.86 -6.46
N ILE A 113 -13.64 -2.18 -5.56
CA ILE A 113 -13.68 -0.72 -5.39
C ILE A 113 -12.64 -0.04 -6.29
N MET A 114 -11.53 -0.72 -6.57
CA MET A 114 -10.52 -0.26 -7.51
C MET A 114 -11.02 -0.40 -8.95
N ASP A 115 -10.93 0.69 -9.70
CA ASP A 115 -11.29 0.77 -11.12
C ASP A 115 -10.13 1.38 -11.91
N THR A 116 -10.07 1.16 -13.21
CA THR A 116 -9.09 1.84 -14.09
C THR A 116 -9.85 2.85 -14.92
N ARG A 117 -9.52 4.13 -14.76
CA ARG A 117 -10.23 5.22 -15.45
C ARG A 117 -9.29 6.03 -16.32
N GLU A 118 -9.84 6.48 -17.44
CA GLU A 118 -9.24 7.51 -18.28
C GLU A 118 -9.62 8.88 -17.70
N ILE A 119 -8.63 9.62 -17.22
CA ILE A 119 -8.77 10.95 -16.63
C ILE A 119 -8.36 11.98 -17.68
N PRO A 120 -9.30 12.81 -18.20
CA PRO A 120 -8.96 13.88 -19.13
C PRO A 120 -8.29 15.04 -18.39
N LEU A 121 -7.10 15.41 -18.83
CA LEU A 121 -6.30 16.50 -18.30
C LEU A 121 -6.28 17.66 -19.30
N LYS A 122 -6.73 18.84 -18.84
CA LYS A 122 -6.81 20.07 -19.65
C LYS A 122 -5.52 20.87 -19.56
N THR A 123 -4.41 20.23 -19.87
CA THR A 123 -3.07 20.81 -19.83
C THR A 123 -2.18 20.08 -20.82
N ASP A 124 -1.13 20.73 -21.27
CA ASP A 124 -0.01 20.15 -22.00
C ASP A 124 1.20 19.89 -21.12
N GLN A 125 1.12 20.20 -19.82
CA GLN A 125 2.25 20.06 -18.90
C GLN A 125 1.98 19.05 -17.79
N LEU A 126 2.95 18.16 -17.57
CA LEU A 126 2.99 17.21 -16.46
C LEU A 126 4.20 17.51 -15.58
N ARG A 127 4.04 17.39 -14.27
CA ARG A 127 5.08 17.72 -13.29
C ARG A 127 5.34 16.55 -12.37
N HIS A 128 6.61 16.36 -12.03
CA HIS A 128 7.05 15.50 -10.94
C HIS A 128 8.11 16.23 -10.13
N ALA A 129 8.01 16.17 -8.80
CA ALA A 129 8.95 16.86 -7.93
C ALA A 129 9.23 16.03 -6.68
N TRP A 130 10.48 16.06 -6.24
CA TRP A 130 10.91 15.36 -5.04
C TRP A 130 11.99 16.12 -4.31
N LYS A 131 12.19 15.72 -3.06
CA LYS A 131 13.28 16.21 -2.21
C LYS A 131 14.18 15.03 -1.89
N GLY A 132 15.48 15.27 -1.92
CA GLY A 132 16.48 14.29 -1.54
C GLY A 132 17.56 14.91 -0.67
N GLU A 133 18.46 14.07 -0.19
CA GLU A 133 19.64 14.46 0.56
C GLU A 133 20.83 13.77 -0.07
N TRP A 134 21.75 14.55 -0.63
CA TRP A 134 23.04 14.04 -1.08
C TRP A 134 23.91 13.86 0.16
N SER A 135 24.34 12.64 0.46
CA SER A 135 25.18 12.37 1.64
C SER A 135 26.35 11.43 1.35
N HIS A 136 27.52 11.74 1.90
CA HIS A 136 28.72 10.92 1.68
C HIS A 136 29.30 10.33 2.98
N PHE A 137 29.43 9.00 3.00
CA PHE A 137 30.12 8.28 4.08
C PHE A 137 31.64 8.40 3.95
N ASN A 138 32.23 9.27 4.76
CA ASN A 138 33.68 9.43 4.82
C ASN A 138 34.34 8.29 5.61
N ASN A 139 34.94 7.32 4.91
CA ASN A 139 35.72 6.22 5.52
C ASN A 139 37.15 6.65 5.86
N GLY A 140 37.31 7.52 6.86
CA GLY A 140 38.58 7.71 7.58
C GLY A 140 39.22 9.12 7.52
N PRO A 141 40.26 9.36 8.33
CA PRO A 141 40.82 10.70 8.60
C PRO A 141 41.51 11.39 7.42
N THR A 142 41.65 10.72 6.27
CA THR A 142 42.29 11.27 5.06
C THR A 142 41.31 11.60 3.92
N SER A 143 40.01 11.30 4.08
CA SER A 143 39.01 11.39 3.01
C SER A 143 38.14 12.66 3.07
N THR A 144 38.66 13.73 3.69
CA THR A 144 38.01 15.05 3.82
C THR A 144 37.93 15.83 2.49
N PHE A 145 38.59 15.37 1.42
CA PHE A 145 38.65 16.06 0.13
C PHE A 145 38.47 15.09 -1.04
N GLY A 146 37.38 15.20 -1.80
CA GLY A 146 37.11 14.40 -3.00
C GLY A 146 35.81 14.79 -3.72
N THR A 147 35.69 14.33 -4.98
CA THR A 147 34.44 14.33 -5.77
C THR A 147 33.82 12.95 -5.63
N TYR A 148 32.55 12.92 -5.26
CA TYR A 148 31.84 11.70 -4.93
C TYR A 148 30.51 11.69 -5.69
N SER A 149 30.18 10.54 -6.26
CA SER A 149 28.82 10.21 -6.68
C SER A 149 28.16 9.57 -5.47
N THR A 150 26.99 10.04 -5.08
CA THR A 150 26.07 9.25 -4.26
C THR A 150 25.12 8.60 -5.26
N ASP A 151 24.77 7.34 -5.03
CA ASP A 151 23.85 6.63 -5.90
C ASP A 151 22.42 6.95 -5.44
N ASP A 152 21.96 8.17 -5.74
CA ASP A 152 20.62 8.67 -5.36
C ASP A 152 19.74 8.75 -6.62
N ARG A 153 19.60 7.61 -7.29
CA ARG A 153 18.83 7.52 -8.53
C ARG A 153 17.35 7.75 -8.30
N HIS A 154 16.79 8.63 -9.11
CA HIS A 154 15.36 8.86 -9.24
C HIS A 154 14.94 8.67 -10.70
N TYR A 155 13.69 8.28 -10.91
CA TYR A 155 13.20 7.95 -12.25
C TYR A 155 11.96 8.76 -12.58
N VAL A 156 11.90 9.27 -13.81
CA VAL A 156 10.70 9.92 -14.35
C VAL A 156 10.29 9.20 -15.63
N TRP A 157 9.02 8.84 -15.74
CA TRP A 157 8.50 8.27 -16.97
C TRP A 157 8.26 9.39 -17.99
N VAL A 158 8.70 9.20 -19.23
CA VAL A 158 8.50 10.16 -20.32
C VAL A 158 7.37 9.68 -21.23
N PRO A 159 6.17 10.30 -21.17
CA PRO A 159 5.06 9.89 -22.03
C PRO A 159 5.31 10.19 -23.50
N ASN A 160 4.69 9.41 -24.37
CA ASN A 160 4.66 9.68 -25.81
C ASN A 160 4.12 11.10 -26.11
N GLY A 161 4.85 11.84 -26.94
CA GLY A 161 4.51 13.20 -27.33
C GLY A 161 5.20 14.28 -26.49
N THR A 162 6.00 13.90 -25.50
CA THR A 162 6.85 14.87 -24.77
C THR A 162 7.82 15.53 -25.74
N MET A 163 7.82 16.86 -25.78
CA MET A 163 8.68 17.67 -26.64
C MET A 163 9.83 18.30 -25.87
N GLU A 164 9.61 18.63 -24.60
CA GLU A 164 10.59 19.31 -23.75
C GLU A 164 10.49 18.80 -22.31
N MET A 165 11.64 18.66 -21.68
CA MET A 165 11.79 18.42 -20.25
C MET A 165 12.53 19.59 -19.62
N GLN A 166 11.86 20.33 -18.75
CA GLN A 166 12.44 21.41 -17.96
C GLN A 166 12.71 20.92 -16.55
N ILE A 167 13.91 21.18 -16.05
CA ILE A 167 14.37 20.72 -14.74
C ILE A 167 14.83 21.92 -13.95
N SER A 168 14.30 22.07 -12.74
CA SER A 168 14.82 23.00 -11.74
C SER A 168 15.43 22.19 -10.60
N PHE A 169 16.74 22.31 -10.44
CA PHE A 169 17.48 21.66 -9.38
C PHE A 169 17.96 22.71 -8.37
N SER A 170 17.48 22.65 -7.13
CA SER A 170 17.86 23.58 -6.07
C SER A 170 18.67 22.89 -4.98
N SER A 171 19.81 23.47 -4.60
CA SER A 171 20.67 22.98 -3.52
C SER A 171 21.30 24.11 -2.74
N LEU A 172 21.49 23.93 -1.42
CA LEU A 172 22.19 24.91 -0.59
C LEU A 172 23.71 24.65 -0.65
N ASP A 173 24.45 25.52 -1.35
CA ASP A 173 25.90 25.39 -1.51
C ASP A 173 26.68 25.68 -0.21
N TRP A 174 26.08 26.41 0.73
CA TRP A 174 26.68 26.73 2.02
C TRP A 174 25.66 26.63 3.16
N ASP A 175 26.00 25.83 4.17
CA ASP A 175 25.26 25.73 5.42
C ASP A 175 26.09 26.27 6.58
N THR A 176 25.63 27.38 7.19
CA THR A 176 26.27 28.00 8.36
C THR A 176 26.13 27.18 9.63
N ASP A 177 25.07 26.38 9.75
CA ASP A 177 24.75 25.65 10.97
C ASP A 177 25.65 24.41 11.10
N THR A 178 26.00 23.78 9.98
CA THR A 178 26.91 22.64 9.91
C THR A 178 28.33 22.98 9.44
N ALA A 179 28.57 24.23 9.02
CA ALA A 179 29.82 24.70 8.42
C ALA A 179 30.28 23.84 7.23
N GLN A 180 29.34 23.53 6.33
CA GLN A 180 29.57 22.70 5.16
C GLN A 180 29.54 23.55 3.88
N ILE A 181 30.47 23.27 2.97
CA ILE A 181 30.47 23.80 1.59
C ILE A 181 30.24 22.60 0.68
N ALA A 182 29.24 22.69 -0.18
CA ALA A 182 28.99 21.69 -1.20
C ALA A 182 28.84 22.32 -2.57
N GLN A 183 29.23 21.56 -3.59
CA GLN A 183 28.94 21.84 -4.98
C GLN A 183 28.43 20.54 -5.58
N ILE A 184 27.12 20.44 -5.69
CA ILE A 184 26.42 19.30 -6.30
C ILE A 184 25.72 19.73 -7.60
N ARG A 185 25.56 18.80 -8.53
CA ARG A 185 24.92 19.02 -9.82
C ARG A 185 24.03 17.83 -10.18
N PRO A 186 22.93 18.09 -10.90
CA PRO A 186 22.09 17.04 -11.43
C PRO A 186 22.78 16.36 -12.62
N ASN A 187 22.60 15.05 -12.73
CA ASN A 187 22.89 14.26 -13.92
C ASN A 187 21.56 13.69 -14.42
N VAL A 188 21.34 13.75 -15.73
CA VAL A 188 20.06 13.32 -16.31
C VAL A 188 20.35 12.49 -17.54
N ASP A 189 19.82 11.27 -17.56
CA ASP A 189 19.97 10.29 -18.62
C ASP A 189 18.59 9.99 -19.23
N LEU A 190 18.33 10.59 -20.40
CA LEU A 190 17.09 10.42 -21.15
C LEU A 190 17.06 9.04 -21.82
N GLY A 191 16.17 8.18 -21.33
CA GLY A 191 16.02 6.83 -21.88
C GLY A 191 16.88 5.78 -21.20
N SER A 192 17.62 6.14 -20.14
CA SER A 192 18.47 5.23 -19.36
C SER A 192 19.51 4.52 -20.24
N ASP A 193 20.16 5.26 -21.14
CA ASP A 193 21.16 4.74 -22.08
C ASP A 193 22.61 4.83 -21.57
N GLY A 194 22.78 5.39 -20.38
CA GLY A 194 24.05 5.59 -19.69
C GLY A 194 24.75 6.89 -20.06
N SER A 195 24.14 7.77 -20.86
CA SER A 195 24.68 9.07 -21.22
C SER A 195 24.04 10.19 -20.38
N ASP A 196 24.85 11.18 -19.99
CA ASP A 196 24.36 12.35 -19.22
C ASP A 196 23.99 13.46 -20.20
N ASP A 197 22.71 13.55 -20.56
CA ASP A 197 22.13 14.56 -21.46
C ASP A 197 22.15 15.96 -20.85
N ALA A 198 22.15 16.06 -19.51
CA ALA A 198 22.28 17.31 -18.78
C ALA A 198 23.75 17.77 -18.62
N GLN A 199 24.73 17.00 -19.11
CA GLN A 199 26.13 17.28 -18.84
C GLN A 199 26.58 18.67 -19.31
N GLY A 200 26.96 19.52 -18.36
CA GLY A 200 27.42 20.88 -18.63
C GLY A 200 26.32 21.83 -19.12
N GLN A 201 25.05 21.40 -19.09
CA GLN A 201 23.90 22.23 -19.37
C GLN A 201 23.43 22.98 -18.13
N GLY A 202 22.60 23.99 -18.36
CA GLY A 202 21.84 24.68 -17.32
C GLY A 202 22.35 26.08 -16.97
N THR A 203 21.40 26.94 -16.59
CA THR A 203 21.65 28.30 -16.14
C THR A 203 21.47 28.40 -14.63
N ILE A 204 22.49 28.91 -13.94
CA ILE A 204 22.47 29.08 -12.48
C ILE A 204 21.83 30.44 -12.15
N VAL A 205 20.77 30.42 -11.33
CA VAL A 205 20.11 31.61 -10.81
C VAL A 205 19.92 31.44 -9.30
N GLY A 206 20.76 32.13 -8.51
CA GLY A 206 20.81 31.91 -7.07
C GLY A 206 21.27 30.48 -6.76
N ASP A 207 20.50 29.78 -5.93
CA ASP A 207 20.76 28.42 -5.47
C ASP A 207 20.07 27.35 -6.36
N THR A 208 19.65 27.72 -7.57
CA THR A 208 18.90 26.84 -8.49
C THR A 208 19.53 26.81 -9.87
N ILE A 209 19.66 25.60 -10.41
CA ILE A 209 20.12 25.30 -11.76
C ILE A 209 18.89 24.96 -12.60
N TYR A 210 18.67 25.72 -13.67
CA TYR A 210 17.59 25.47 -14.63
C TYR A 210 18.15 24.81 -15.88
N ILE A 211 17.67 23.63 -16.24
CA ILE A 211 18.06 22.86 -17.43
C ILE A 211 16.80 22.68 -18.29
N SER A 212 16.95 22.78 -19.60
CA SER A 212 15.89 22.49 -20.58
C SER A 212 16.49 21.53 -21.59
N LEU A 213 15.85 20.36 -21.72
CA LEU A 213 16.25 19.29 -22.62
C LEU A 213 15.16 19.10 -23.68
N ASP A 214 15.57 19.07 -24.94
CA ASP A 214 14.69 18.70 -26.05
C ASP A 214 14.45 17.19 -26.02
N VAL A 215 13.19 16.76 -26.00
CA VAL A 215 12.83 15.34 -25.96
C VAL A 215 12.35 14.91 -27.35
N SER A 216 13.13 14.02 -27.97
CA SER A 216 12.79 13.43 -29.26
C SER A 216 11.97 12.14 -29.09
N SER A 217 11.40 11.65 -30.20
CA SER A 217 10.58 10.43 -30.20
C SER A 217 11.33 9.15 -29.80
N GLU A 218 12.67 9.17 -29.77
CA GLU A 218 13.46 8.00 -29.35
C GLU A 218 13.44 7.79 -27.84
N HIS A 219 13.14 8.82 -27.06
CA HIS A 219 13.04 8.78 -25.59
C HIS A 219 11.59 8.69 -25.09
N TRP A 220 10.61 8.52 -25.99
CA TRP A 220 9.21 8.35 -25.61
C TRP A 220 8.92 6.97 -25.07
N ASN A 221 8.04 6.90 -24.06
CA ASN A 221 7.73 5.67 -23.33
C ASN A 221 9.00 5.00 -22.81
N ALA A 222 9.92 5.82 -22.31
CA ALA A 222 11.14 5.39 -21.67
C ALA A 222 11.28 6.07 -20.31
N TRP A 223 12.09 5.46 -19.46
CA TRP A 223 12.45 6.04 -18.19
C TRP A 223 13.63 7.00 -18.39
N THR A 224 13.55 8.15 -17.72
CA THR A 224 14.69 9.04 -17.54
C THR A 224 15.25 8.82 -16.14
N GLU A 225 16.55 8.62 -16.06
CA GLU A 225 17.28 8.48 -14.79
C GLU A 225 17.84 9.85 -14.37
N PHE A 226 17.68 10.17 -13.10
CA PHE A 226 18.20 11.37 -12.47
C PHE A 226 19.12 10.95 -11.34
N ASP A 227 20.34 11.48 -11.34
CA ASP A 227 21.32 11.25 -10.27
C ASP A 227 21.91 12.60 -9.82
N VAL A 228 22.64 12.61 -8.71
CA VAL A 228 23.28 13.80 -8.16
C VAL A 228 24.76 13.53 -7.91
N THR A 229 25.61 14.19 -8.69
CA THR A 229 27.07 14.14 -8.49
C THR A 229 27.58 15.41 -7.86
N GLY A 230 28.63 15.31 -7.04
CA GLY A 230 29.24 16.52 -6.51
C GLY A 230 30.42 16.34 -5.58
N THR A 231 30.75 17.42 -4.91
CA THR A 231 31.81 17.49 -3.91
C THR A 231 31.26 18.21 -2.69
N ALA A 232 31.59 17.75 -1.49
CA ALA A 232 31.33 18.51 -0.28
C ALA A 232 32.52 18.46 0.68
N ILE A 233 32.70 19.55 1.41
CA ILE A 233 33.70 19.72 2.44
C ILE A 233 32.97 20.15 3.71
N SER A 234 33.09 19.35 4.76
CA SER A 234 32.68 19.78 6.11
C SER A 234 33.87 20.42 6.83
N LEU A 235 33.71 21.65 7.30
CA LEU A 235 34.73 22.34 8.06
C LEU A 235 34.67 21.88 9.53
N PRO A 236 35.76 21.35 10.11
CA PRO A 236 35.77 20.76 11.44
C PRO A 236 35.83 21.84 12.54
N ILE A 237 34.88 22.78 12.56
CA ILE A 237 34.84 23.85 13.57
C ILE A 237 34.44 23.27 14.95
N THR A 238 33.67 22.18 14.99
CA THR A 238 33.27 21.46 16.22
C THR A 238 34.06 20.16 16.47
N GLY A 239 34.77 19.63 15.47
CA GLY A 239 35.45 18.33 15.50
C GLY A 239 36.66 18.23 16.45
N ILE A 240 37.15 19.35 16.99
CA ILE A 240 38.22 19.34 18.02
C ILE A 240 37.68 18.81 19.37
N ILE A 241 36.35 18.81 19.59
CA ILE A 241 35.73 18.45 20.86
C ILE A 241 35.08 17.06 20.83
N THR A 242 34.65 16.56 19.66
CA THR A 242 33.79 15.35 19.55
C THR A 242 34.46 14.10 18.97
N GLY A 243 35.76 14.15 18.64
CA GLY A 243 36.46 13.03 18.03
C GLY A 243 36.29 13.02 16.51
N SER A 244 37.39 12.80 15.78
CA SER A 244 37.53 13.06 14.35
C SER A 244 36.99 11.96 13.44
N GLU A 245 36.12 11.06 13.91
CA GLU A 245 35.89 9.80 13.19
C GLU A 245 34.66 9.77 12.28
N PHE A 246 33.63 10.62 12.44
CA PHE A 246 32.46 10.55 11.56
C PHE A 246 31.79 11.92 11.40
N ILE A 247 32.17 12.68 10.37
CA ILE A 247 31.41 13.85 9.94
C ILE A 247 30.95 13.58 8.50
N GLU A 248 29.63 13.51 8.34
CA GLU A 248 28.94 13.28 7.08
C GLU A 248 28.48 14.62 6.52
N PRO A 249 28.98 15.06 5.34
CA PRO A 249 28.35 16.15 4.63
C PRO A 249 26.98 15.70 4.13
N ARG A 250 25.95 16.50 4.41
CA ARG A 250 24.55 16.24 4.03
C ARG A 250 24.02 17.49 3.36
N VAL A 251 23.64 17.36 2.10
CA VAL A 251 23.23 18.48 1.28
C VAL A 251 21.82 18.21 0.80
N PRO A 252 20.79 18.84 1.40
CA PRO A 252 19.44 18.69 0.91
C PRO A 252 19.32 19.35 -0.47
N TYR A 253 18.61 18.67 -1.35
CA TYR A 253 18.29 19.19 -2.68
C TYR A 253 16.80 19.00 -3.00
N THR A 254 16.34 19.73 -4.00
CA THR A 254 14.97 19.60 -4.54
C THR A 254 15.06 19.55 -6.05
N TYR A 255 14.37 18.57 -6.64
CA TYR A 255 14.13 18.49 -8.07
C TYR A 255 12.68 18.88 -8.37
N ASP A 256 12.52 19.62 -9.46
CA ASP A 256 11.24 19.92 -10.07
C ASP A 256 11.37 19.67 -11.57
N VAL A 257 10.68 18.66 -12.07
CA VAL A 257 10.69 18.23 -13.47
C VAL A 257 9.34 18.54 -14.08
N LEU A 258 9.35 19.29 -15.19
CA LEU A 258 8.17 19.70 -15.94
C LEU A 258 8.31 19.20 -17.38
N LEU A 259 7.41 18.31 -17.78
CA LEU A 259 7.32 17.77 -19.13
C LEU A 259 6.28 18.58 -19.92
N THR A 260 6.63 19.03 -21.11
CA THR A 260 5.69 19.67 -22.04
C THR A 260 5.39 18.71 -23.19
N LEU A 261 4.11 18.41 -23.41
CA LEU A 261 3.64 17.42 -24.38
C LEU A 261 2.94 18.09 -25.56
N ASP A 262 3.04 17.46 -26.73
CA ASP A 262 2.28 17.83 -27.92
C ASP A 262 0.83 17.33 -27.83
N VAL A 263 -0.08 18.30 -27.61
CA VAL A 263 -1.53 18.12 -27.51
C VAL A 263 -2.27 18.38 -28.84
N SER A 264 -1.56 18.44 -29.98
CA SER A 264 -2.19 18.56 -31.30
C SER A 264 -2.88 17.26 -31.77
N GLU A 265 -2.51 16.13 -31.17
CA GLU A 265 -3.09 14.82 -31.39
C GLU A 265 -3.51 14.20 -30.06
N GLN A 266 -4.41 13.21 -30.08
CA GLN A 266 -4.84 12.53 -28.87
C GLN A 266 -3.68 11.72 -28.27
N ARG A 267 -3.28 12.06 -27.05
CA ARG A 267 -2.24 11.34 -26.29
C ARG A 267 -2.88 10.61 -25.13
N ILE A 268 -2.58 9.32 -25.04
CA ILE A 268 -2.98 8.45 -23.93
C ILE A 268 -1.71 7.94 -23.29
N PHE A 269 -1.62 8.03 -21.96
CA PHE A 269 -0.46 7.52 -21.24
C PHE A 269 -0.85 6.88 -19.91
N GLU A 270 -0.03 5.91 -19.52
CA GLU A 270 -0.04 5.23 -18.23
C GLU A 270 1.40 5.25 -17.72
N VAL A 271 1.59 5.42 -16.42
CA VAL A 271 2.91 5.32 -15.81
C VAL A 271 3.11 3.86 -15.39
N PRO A 272 4.06 3.13 -16.00
CA PRO A 272 4.31 1.74 -15.63
C PRO A 272 4.90 1.65 -14.21
N ILE A 273 4.58 0.56 -13.51
CA ILE A 273 5.24 0.23 -12.24
C ILE A 273 6.68 -0.19 -12.53
N ARG A 274 7.62 0.31 -11.71
CA ARG A 274 9.04 -0.02 -11.76
C ARG A 274 9.48 -0.55 -10.39
N SER A 275 10.43 -1.48 -10.39
CA SER A 275 10.88 -2.20 -9.18
C SER A 275 11.83 -1.40 -8.29
N ASP A 276 12.62 -0.52 -8.90
CA ASP A 276 13.71 0.25 -8.30
C ASP A 276 13.40 1.76 -8.29
N GLY A 277 12.16 2.17 -8.57
CA GLY A 277 11.78 3.56 -8.63
C GLY A 277 10.29 3.79 -8.87
N TYR A 278 9.86 5.05 -8.76
CA TYR A 278 8.51 5.48 -9.08
C TYR A 278 8.54 6.83 -9.79
N SER A 279 7.48 7.12 -10.54
CA SER A 279 7.20 8.44 -11.09
C SER A 279 5.73 8.76 -10.83
N ASP A 280 5.47 9.94 -10.29
CA ASP A 280 4.10 10.44 -10.07
C ASP A 280 3.93 11.71 -10.89
N LEU A 281 3.36 11.56 -12.09
CA LEU A 281 3.14 12.65 -13.02
C LEU A 281 1.81 13.33 -12.71
N ASP A 282 1.88 14.54 -12.15
CA ASP A 282 0.72 15.37 -11.85
C ASP A 282 0.47 16.40 -12.95
N PRO A 283 -0.80 16.76 -13.24
CA PRO A 283 -1.10 17.84 -14.16
C PRO A 283 -0.59 19.19 -13.61
N ALA A 284 0.17 19.90 -14.42
CA ALA A 284 0.65 21.25 -14.11
C ALA A 284 -0.21 22.33 -14.80
N SER A 285 0.05 23.59 -14.45
CA SER A 285 -0.50 24.72 -15.20
C SER A 285 -0.14 24.58 -16.68
N PRO A 286 -1.05 24.85 -17.63
CA PRO A 286 -0.73 24.77 -19.04
C PRO A 286 0.38 25.75 -19.44
N SER A 287 1.14 25.40 -20.47
CA SER A 287 2.20 26.26 -21.01
C SER A 287 1.63 27.54 -21.63
N ASP A 288 2.48 28.53 -21.84
CA ASP A 288 2.11 29.77 -22.54
C ASP A 288 1.66 29.52 -24.00
N PHE A 289 2.01 28.36 -24.58
CA PHE A 289 1.66 27.97 -25.94
C PHE A 289 0.39 27.10 -26.01
N TYR A 290 -0.18 26.74 -24.86
CA TYR A 290 -1.40 25.95 -24.79
C TYR A 290 -2.62 26.75 -25.27
N ASP A 291 -3.29 26.27 -26.31
CA ASP A 291 -4.55 26.82 -26.80
C ASP A 291 -5.71 25.87 -26.53
N SER A 292 -6.48 26.18 -25.48
CA SER A 292 -7.68 25.41 -25.09
C SER A 292 -8.76 25.24 -26.17
N SER A 293 -8.71 26.02 -27.27
CA SER A 293 -9.67 25.91 -28.37
C SER A 293 -9.29 24.87 -29.43
N THR A 294 -8.00 24.52 -29.49
CA THR A 294 -7.45 23.58 -30.48
C THR A 294 -6.79 22.35 -29.84
N ALA A 295 -6.37 22.46 -28.58
CA ALA A 295 -5.78 21.37 -27.82
C ALA A 295 -6.76 20.22 -27.60
N ILE A 296 -6.24 19.00 -27.72
CA ILE A 296 -6.93 17.77 -27.33
C ILE A 296 -6.47 17.42 -25.91
N ASP A 297 -7.44 17.18 -25.00
CA ASP A 297 -7.15 16.81 -23.62
C ASP A 297 -6.24 15.55 -23.58
N LEU A 298 -5.18 15.61 -22.76
CA LEU A 298 -4.36 14.43 -22.46
C LEU A 298 -5.22 13.42 -21.70
N LEU A 299 -5.11 12.13 -22.01
CA LEU A 299 -5.80 11.08 -21.29
C LEU A 299 -4.80 10.30 -20.45
N MET A 300 -4.91 10.46 -19.14
CA MET A 300 -4.11 9.70 -18.18
C MET A 300 -4.89 8.47 -17.72
N ILE A 301 -4.32 7.29 -17.87
CA ILE A 301 -4.87 6.06 -17.31
C ILE A 301 -4.27 5.90 -15.91
N ARG A 302 -5.13 5.88 -14.88
CA ARG A 302 -4.72 5.57 -13.51
C ARG A 302 -5.68 4.57 -12.86
N PRO A 303 -5.20 3.77 -11.90
CA PRO A 303 -6.08 3.16 -10.91
C PRO A 303 -6.78 4.26 -10.11
N VAL A 304 -8.09 4.16 -9.98
CA VAL A 304 -8.94 5.08 -9.20
C VAL A 304 -9.67 4.27 -8.13
N TYR A 305 -9.67 4.81 -6.93
CA TYR A 305 -10.38 4.26 -5.78
C TYR A 305 -11.70 5.03 -5.58
N ASP A 306 -12.83 4.33 -5.69
CA ASP A 306 -14.16 4.94 -5.58
C ASP A 306 -14.79 4.69 -4.20
N GLU A 307 -14.59 5.62 -3.27
CA GLU A 307 -15.08 5.51 -1.89
C GLU A 307 -16.60 5.29 -1.80
N ALA A 308 -17.38 5.72 -2.80
CA ALA A 308 -18.83 5.54 -2.79
C ALA A 308 -19.25 4.06 -2.96
N LEU A 309 -18.34 3.19 -3.40
CA LEU A 309 -18.57 1.75 -3.53
C LEU A 309 -18.27 0.98 -2.24
N ILE A 310 -17.71 1.63 -1.21
CA ILE A 310 -17.45 0.98 0.07
C ILE A 310 -18.79 0.58 0.69
N PRO A 311 -19.02 -0.72 0.94
CA PRO A 311 -20.24 -1.14 1.61
C PRO A 311 -20.23 -0.62 3.05
N MET A 312 -21.40 -0.24 3.57
CA MET A 312 -21.55 -0.09 5.01
C MET A 312 -21.15 -1.41 5.67
N TYR A 313 -20.37 -1.32 6.74
CA TYR A 313 -20.03 -2.52 7.51
C TYR A 313 -21.31 -3.10 8.10
N ASP A 314 -21.82 -4.16 7.48
CA ASP A 314 -22.95 -4.88 8.02
C ASP A 314 -22.42 -5.83 9.09
N THR A 315 -22.92 -5.68 10.32
CA THR A 315 -22.83 -6.73 11.31
C THR A 315 -23.82 -7.82 10.92
N ASP A 316 -23.65 -8.43 9.76
CA ASP A 316 -24.28 -9.70 9.46
C ASP A 316 -23.58 -10.70 10.36
N VAL A 317 -24.03 -10.72 11.61
CA VAL A 317 -23.85 -11.84 12.52
C VAL A 317 -24.49 -12.97 11.74
N THR A 318 -23.70 -13.76 11.04
CA THR A 318 -24.02 -15.16 10.83
C THR A 318 -24.33 -15.66 12.22
N VAL A 319 -25.62 -15.75 12.55
CA VAL A 319 -26.11 -16.53 13.66
C VAL A 319 -25.84 -17.99 13.24
N GLN A 320 -24.57 -18.39 13.31
CA GLN A 320 -24.20 -19.66 13.93
C GLN A 320 -24.31 -19.50 15.45
N GLY A 321 -25.39 -18.88 15.91
CA GLY A 321 -25.97 -19.25 17.18
C GLY A 321 -26.72 -20.54 16.91
N GLU A 322 -26.14 -21.69 17.29
CA GLU A 322 -26.98 -22.64 17.99
C GLU A 322 -27.74 -21.83 19.03
N ALA A 323 -29.03 -21.59 18.78
CA ALA A 323 -29.86 -20.86 19.72
C ALA A 323 -29.63 -21.52 21.07
N PRO A 324 -29.13 -20.81 22.10
CA PRO A 324 -29.10 -21.38 23.43
C PRO A 324 -30.58 -21.61 23.74
N THR A 325 -31.00 -22.87 23.68
CA THR A 325 -32.36 -23.28 24.00
C THR A 325 -32.70 -22.64 25.32
N SER A 326 -33.47 -21.56 25.24
CA SER A 326 -33.82 -20.74 26.39
C SER A 326 -34.31 -21.68 27.48
N LEU A 327 -33.71 -21.60 28.67
CA LEU A 327 -34.14 -22.35 29.85
C LEU A 327 -35.66 -22.19 30.08
N ILE A 328 -36.26 -21.10 29.60
CA ILE A 328 -37.72 -20.85 29.63
C ILE A 328 -38.50 -21.79 28.70
N VAL A 329 -37.95 -22.18 27.53
CA VAL A 329 -38.58 -23.16 26.62
C VAL A 329 -38.44 -24.58 27.17
N LEU A 330 -37.30 -24.92 27.77
CA LEU A 330 -37.08 -26.22 28.44
C LEU A 330 -37.99 -26.38 29.68
N PHE A 331 -38.10 -25.37 30.54
CA PHE A 331 -38.98 -25.42 31.71
C PHE A 331 -40.47 -25.23 31.36
N GLY A 332 -40.78 -24.41 30.35
CA GLY A 332 -42.16 -24.22 29.87
C GLY A 332 -42.73 -25.47 29.18
N GLY A 333 -41.91 -26.18 28.39
CA GLY A 333 -42.30 -27.45 27.77
C GLY A 333 -42.53 -28.57 28.79
N PHE A 334 -41.66 -28.68 29.80
CA PHE A 334 -41.78 -29.71 30.84
C PHE A 334 -43.02 -29.52 31.73
N SER A 335 -43.35 -28.28 32.07
CA SER A 335 -44.52 -27.98 32.91
C SER A 335 -45.83 -28.22 32.17
N LEU A 336 -45.89 -28.00 30.85
CA LEU A 336 -47.07 -28.33 30.05
C LEU A 336 -47.25 -29.85 29.89
N ALA A 337 -46.16 -30.60 29.69
CA ALA A 337 -46.20 -32.06 29.59
C ALA A 337 -46.65 -32.72 30.90
N ILE A 338 -46.18 -32.22 32.06
CA ILE A 338 -46.62 -32.71 33.37
C ILE A 338 -48.12 -32.44 33.58
N LEU A 339 -48.63 -31.28 33.19
CA LEU A 339 -50.06 -30.97 33.30
C LEU A 339 -50.93 -31.88 32.41
N VAL A 340 -50.47 -32.21 31.20
CA VAL A 340 -51.18 -33.15 30.32
C VAL A 340 -51.15 -34.58 30.88
N ILE A 341 -50.03 -35.03 31.45
CA ILE A 341 -49.93 -36.35 32.10
C ILE A 341 -50.85 -36.41 33.33
N VAL A 342 -50.84 -35.38 34.19
CA VAL A 342 -51.73 -35.31 35.36
C VAL A 342 -53.20 -35.30 34.91
N GLY A 343 -53.53 -34.57 33.85
CA GLY A 343 -54.87 -34.56 33.25
C GLY A 343 -55.30 -35.93 32.71
N MET A 344 -54.41 -36.63 31.99
CA MET A 344 -54.69 -37.98 31.48
C MET A 344 -54.82 -39.01 32.60
N VAL A 345 -53.96 -38.96 33.62
CA VAL A 345 -54.03 -39.87 34.78
C VAL A 345 -55.32 -39.64 35.58
N SER A 346 -55.73 -38.39 35.77
CA SER A 346 -56.98 -38.08 36.48
C SER A 346 -58.23 -38.47 35.67
N LEU A 347 -58.22 -38.28 34.34
CA LEU A 347 -59.27 -38.81 33.46
C LEU A 347 -59.32 -40.35 33.47
N TRP A 348 -58.16 -41.01 33.42
CA TRP A 348 -58.07 -42.46 33.48
C TRP A 348 -58.55 -43.03 34.82
N MET A 349 -58.20 -42.39 35.94
CA MET A 349 -58.71 -42.78 37.26
C MET A 349 -60.23 -42.59 37.36
N ARG A 350 -60.78 -41.51 36.81
CA ARG A 350 -62.23 -41.29 36.74
C ARG A 350 -62.95 -42.35 35.91
N TYR A 351 -62.41 -42.68 34.73
CA TYR A 351 -62.98 -43.71 33.86
C TYR A 351 -62.93 -45.09 34.54
N ARG A 352 -61.85 -45.38 35.28
CA ARG A 352 -61.72 -46.62 36.04
C ARG A 352 -62.75 -46.70 37.17
N GLU A 353 -63.03 -45.60 37.85
CA GLU A 353 -64.05 -45.54 38.91
C GLU A 353 -65.47 -45.77 38.36
N GLU A 354 -65.80 -45.17 37.21
CA GLU A 354 -67.08 -45.41 36.51
C GLU A 354 -67.23 -46.87 36.03
N THR A 355 -66.19 -47.47 35.45
CA THR A 355 -66.23 -48.88 35.04
C THR A 355 -66.34 -49.87 36.20
N ILE A 356 -65.79 -49.54 37.37
CA ILE A 356 -65.95 -50.37 38.59
C ILE A 356 -67.39 -50.23 39.12
N LEU A 357 -67.95 -49.02 39.13
CA LEU A 357 -69.35 -48.78 39.51
C LEU A 357 -70.35 -49.45 38.57
N GLU A 358 -70.13 -49.41 37.26
CA GLU A 358 -70.97 -50.12 36.29
C GLU A 358 -70.88 -51.64 36.44
N ALA A 359 -69.67 -52.19 36.65
CA ALA A 359 -69.48 -53.62 36.88
C ALA A 359 -70.15 -54.10 38.20
N GLU A 360 -70.14 -53.28 39.25
CA GLU A 360 -70.80 -53.58 40.53
C GLU A 360 -72.33 -53.53 40.42
N ILE A 361 -72.87 -52.60 39.61
CA ILE A 361 -74.31 -52.51 39.30
C ILE A 361 -74.78 -53.70 38.43
N GLU A 362 -73.99 -54.13 37.44
CA GLU A 362 -74.32 -55.27 36.57
C GLU A 362 -74.31 -56.61 37.34
N THR A 363 -73.37 -56.79 38.29
CA THR A 363 -73.38 -57.97 39.18
C THR A 363 -74.58 -58.02 40.13
N HIS A 364 -75.18 -56.87 40.48
CA HIS A 364 -76.39 -56.83 41.31
C HIS A 364 -77.68 -57.05 40.50
N LEU A 365 -77.71 -56.75 39.20
CA LEU A 365 -78.88 -56.99 38.34
C LEU A 365 -79.01 -58.44 37.88
N HIS A 366 -77.97 -59.26 38.00
CA HIS A 366 -77.98 -60.69 37.63
C HIS A 366 -78.26 -61.65 38.80
N MET A 367 -78.60 -61.15 40.00
CA MET A 367 -78.92 -61.96 41.19
C MET A 367 -80.37 -61.83 41.69
N ASP A 368 -81.30 -61.36 40.85
CA ASP A 368 -82.75 -61.53 41.08
C ASP A 368 -83.41 -62.11 39.82
N GLY A 369 -83.58 -63.44 39.83
CA GLY A 369 -84.27 -64.24 38.82
C GLY A 369 -84.60 -65.62 39.37
#